data_AF-A0A2G3A2F2-F1
#
_entry.id   AF-A0A2G3A2F2-F1
#
_cell.length_a   1.000
_cell.length_b   1.000
_cell.length_c   1.000
_cell.angle_alpha   90.00
_cell.angle_beta   90.00
_cell.angle_gamma   90.00
#
_symmetry.space_group_name_H-M   'P 1'
#
loop_
_entity.id
_entity.type
_entity.pdbx_description
1 polymer ?
#
loop_
_entity_poly.entity_id
_entity_poly.type
_entity_poly.pdbx_seq_one_letter_code
_entity_poly.pdbx_strand_id
1 'polypeptide(L)' 'MFCVIVFGVLAVASMMQDATAQTVHVVGDSMGWVIPNNGAAAYTNWATGQTFRVGDTL' A
#
# COMPACT_ATOMS: atom_id res chain seq x y z
N MET A 1 -8.91 -37.75 16.87
CA MET A 1 -7.75 -36.96 17.32
C MET A 1 -7.05 -36.23 16.17
N PHE A 2 -6.70 -36.90 15.06
CA PHE A 2 -6.07 -36.27 13.89
C PHE A 2 -6.86 -35.12 13.25
N CYS A 3 -8.19 -35.23 13.09
CA CYS A 3 -8.99 -34.13 12.54
C CYS A 3 -8.91 -32.85 13.38
N VAL A 4 -8.83 -32.96 14.71
CA VAL A 4 -8.80 -31.80 15.61
C VAL A 4 -7.52 -30.99 15.41
N ILE A 5 -6.40 -31.68 15.17
CA ILE A 5 -5.12 -31.03 14.87
C ILE A 5 -5.19 -30.32 13.52
N VAL A 6 -5.74 -30.97 12.48
CA VAL A 6 -5.87 -30.37 11.14
C VAL A 6 -6.75 -29.11 11.17
N PHE A 7 -7.93 -29.18 11.80
CA PHE A 7 -8.82 -28.02 11.93
C PHE A 7 -8.20 -26.90 12.78
N GLY A 8 -7.47 -27.25 13.84
CA GLY A 8 -6.74 -26.28 14.66
C GLY A 8 -5.68 -25.52 13.87
N VAL A 9 -4.89 -26.21 13.04
CA VAL A 9 -3.86 -25.58 12.19
C VAL A 9 -4.49 -24.70 11.11
N LEU A 10 -5.58 -25.14 10.48
CA LEU A 10 -6.30 -24.34 9.49
C LEU A 10 -6.91 -23.07 10.08
N ALA A 11 -7.43 -23.14 11.31
CA ALA A 11 -7.99 -21.98 12.01
C ALA A 11 -6.91 -20.92 12.29
N VAL A 12 -5.74 -21.33 12.80
CA VAL A 12 -4.62 -20.40 13.07
C VAL A 12 -4.06 -19.80 11.77
N ALA A 13 -3.99 -20.60 10.69
CA ALA A 13 -3.55 -20.11 9.39
C ALA A 13 -4.51 -19.06 8.79
N SER A 14 -5.82 -19.20 9.00
CA SER A 14 -6.80 -18.21 8.53
C SER A 14 -6.74 -16.86 9.26
N MET A 15 -6.17 -16.80 10.47
CA MET A 15 -5.96 -15.55 11.19
C MET A 15 -4.73 -14.76 10.68
N MET A 16 -3.94 -15.36 9.79
CA MET A 16 -2.83 -14.70 9.08
C MET A 16 -3.28 -14.11 7.73
N GLN A 17 -4.59 -13.90 7.54
CA GLN A 17 -5.09 -13.24 6.33
C GLN A 17 -4.70 -11.75 6.32
N ASP A 18 -4.13 -11.35 5.19
CA ASP A 18 -3.42 -10.12 4.90
C ASP A 18 -3.97 -8.86 5.60
N ALA A 19 -3.21 -8.35 6.58
CA ALA A 19 -3.30 -6.95 6.92
C ALA A 19 -2.73 -6.15 5.75
N THR A 20 -3.58 -5.69 4.83
CA THR A 20 -3.17 -4.76 3.78
C THR A 20 -2.72 -3.47 4.46
N ALA A 21 -1.41 -3.29 4.61
CA ALA A 21 -0.85 -2.06 5.11
C ALA A 21 -1.22 -0.94 4.14
N GLN A 22 -2.11 -0.03 4.56
CA GLN A 22 -2.42 1.18 3.80
C GLN A 22 -1.15 2.03 3.71
N THR A 23 -0.80 2.41 2.49
CA THR A 23 0.37 3.27 2.24
C THR A 23 -0.10 4.72 2.09
N VAL A 24 0.63 5.62 2.73
CA VAL A 24 0.45 7.07 2.56
C VAL A 24 1.51 7.55 1.57
N HIS A 25 1.08 8.11 0.44
CA HIS A 25 1.96 8.62 -0.61
C HIS A 25 2.02 10.15 -0.56
N VAL A 26 3.10 10.71 0.00
CA VAL A 26 3.27 12.17 0.06
C VAL A 26 3.46 12.73 -1.35
N VAL A 27 2.48 13.50 -1.83
CA VAL A 27 2.52 14.03 -3.19
C VAL A 27 3.69 14.99 -3.40
N GLY A 28 4.54 14.68 -4.38
CA GLY A 28 5.75 15.44 -4.67
C GLY A 28 6.89 15.20 -3.68
N ASP A 29 6.78 14.23 -2.76
CA ASP A 29 7.78 13.91 -1.75
C ASP A 29 8.29 15.17 -1.02
N SER A 30 9.59 15.48 -1.11
CA SER A 30 10.18 16.67 -0.51
C SER A 30 9.87 17.98 -1.25
N MET A 31 9.41 17.92 -2.50
CA MET A 31 8.91 19.09 -3.24
C MET A 31 7.55 19.55 -2.71
N GLY A 32 6.71 18.61 -2.28
CA GLY A 32 5.34 18.86 -1.85
C GLY A 32 4.40 19.28 -2.98
N TRP A 33 3.23 19.81 -2.61
CA TRP A 33 2.20 20.27 -3.54
C TRP A 33 2.30 21.77 -3.83
N VAL A 34 3.14 22.12 -4.81
CA VAL A 34 3.43 23.50 -5.24
C VAL A 34 3.25 23.67 -6.76
N ILE A 35 3.48 24.87 -7.28
CA ILE A 35 3.57 25.09 -8.74
C ILE A 35 5.03 24.84 -9.15
N PRO A 36 5.37 23.72 -9.81
CA PRO A 36 6.75 23.38 -10.13
C PRO A 36 7.22 24.17 -11.34
N ASN A 37 8.51 24.53 -11.39
CA ASN A 37 9.09 25.22 -12.54
C ASN A 37 9.08 24.35 -13.83
N ASN A 38 8.97 23.03 -13.67
CA ASN A 38 8.82 22.06 -14.78
C ASN A 38 7.33 21.73 -15.09
N GLY A 39 6.40 22.50 -14.50
CA GLY A 39 4.97 22.32 -14.68
C GLY A 39 4.47 20.94 -14.21
N ALA A 40 3.40 20.46 -14.87
CA ALA A 40 2.74 19.20 -14.52
C ALA A 40 3.66 17.97 -14.63
N ALA A 41 4.76 18.06 -15.39
CA ALA A 41 5.69 16.95 -15.58
C ALA A 41 6.34 16.50 -14.26
N ALA A 42 6.48 17.38 -13.26
CA ALA A 42 7.00 17.02 -11.95
C ALA A 42 6.12 15.97 -11.24
N TYR A 43 4.81 16.14 -11.30
CA TYR A 43 3.85 15.21 -10.69
C TYR A 43 3.68 13.92 -11.49
N THR A 44 3.79 14.00 -12.82
CA THR A 44 3.85 12.80 -13.66
C THR A 44 5.08 11.94 -13.32
N ASN A 45 6.24 12.56 -13.15
CA ASN A 45 7.48 11.85 -12.80
C ASN A 45 7.41 11.25 -11.39
N TRP A 46 6.84 11.99 -10.43
CA TRP A 46 6.59 11.47 -9.10
C TRP A 46 5.66 10.25 -9.16
N ALA A 47 4.53 10.35 -9.85
CA ALA A 47 3.55 9.27 -9.96
C ALA A 47 4.11 8.03 -10.66
N THR A 48 5.03 8.17 -11.62
CA THR A 48 5.69 7.02 -12.28
C THR A 48 6.55 6.18 -11.33
N GLY A 49 6.99 6.75 -10.20
CA GLY A 49 7.72 6.02 -9.15
C GLY A 49 6.84 5.36 -8.10
N GLN A 50 5.52 5.56 -8.15
CA GLN A 50 4.58 5.08 -7.13
C GLN A 50 3.81 3.85 -7.60
N THR A 51 3.47 2.97 -6.67
CA THR A 51 2.50 1.88 -6.88
C THR A 51 1.32 2.12 -5.97
N PHE A 52 0.18 2.53 -6.55
CA PHE A 52 -1.05 2.76 -5.81
C PHE A 52 -1.88 1.48 -5.73
N ARG A 53 -2.31 1.14 -4.52
CA ARG A 53 -3.20 0.01 -4.23
C ARG A 53 -4.52 0.55 -3.68
N VAL A 54 -5.56 -0.29 -3.77
CA VAL A 54 -6.86 0.04 -3.19
C VAL A 54 -6.69 0.21 -1.68
N GLY A 55 -7.14 1.36 -1.16
CA GLY A 55 -7.01 1.72 0.25
C GLY A 55 -5.86 2.68 0.54
N ASP A 56 -4.95 2.94 -0.39
CA ASP A 56 -3.89 3.93 -0.19
C ASP A 56 -4.44 5.37 -0.16
N THR A 57 -3.69 6.27 0.49
CA THR A 57 -4.02 7.70 0.60
C THR A 57 -2.88 8.57 0.11
N LEU A 58 -3.19 9.78 -0.36
CA LEU A 58 -2.26 10.79 -0.87
C LEU A 58 -2.10 11.93 0.14
#